data_AF-A0A2A5AGR1-F1
#
_entry.id   AF-A0A2A5AGR1-F1
#
_cell.length_a   1.000
_cell.length_b   1.000
_cell.length_c   1.000
_cell.angle_alpha   90.00
_cell.angle_beta   90.00
_cell.angle_gamma   90.00
#
_symmetry.space_group_name_H-M   'P 1'
#
loop_
_entity.id
_entity.type
_entity.pdbx_description
1 polymer ?
#
loop_
_entity_poly.entity_id
_entity_poly.type
_entity_poly.pdbx_seq_one_letter_code
_entity_poly.pdbx_strand_id
1 'polypeptide(L)'
;MTMWTHTFWSVPSLGPYPIAGFCSWEAFARCAIVSCVLLRRIEGSARLVADDRGAEWLIDMLGCPYDRVDKLTPERMDGVHPALFAAAKVAAYDQRPVRHIDIDFIAAQKLIGEPERHPVVVSNLEGPGSVTSIYESGIQFMIDRFDLSDTSWAGIDMNDLPSPGNVAVLSIEDQRVADEYVRQFWLLIGREQNRKAIDSWFDHAVDIHMNRTTINCCLEQMTLALVCRELGVAMTPIFKRDNYTDIEQEVEDRKLKIVHLIRNKERGELAGGWLNLLRSQFAADAELSQHEERIESFSQMMEAKHSRMMEAM
;
A
#
# COMPACT_ATOMS: atom_id res chain seq x y z
N MET A 1 17.65 9.29 12.24
CA MET A 1 17.59 8.42 11.05
C MET A 1 16.12 8.28 10.68
N THR A 2 15.75 8.46 9.42
CA THR A 2 14.35 8.37 8.96
C THR A 2 13.91 6.90 8.96
N MET A 3 12.79 6.59 9.61
CA MET A 3 12.23 5.24 9.68
C MET A 3 11.37 4.92 8.46
N TRP A 4 11.39 3.67 8.02
CA TRP A 4 10.44 3.18 7.03
C TRP A 4 9.06 2.99 7.66
N THR A 5 8.05 3.37 6.89
CA THR A 5 6.68 3.53 7.36
C THR A 5 5.74 2.63 6.59
N HIS A 6 4.99 1.81 7.33
CA HIS A 6 3.73 1.25 6.86
C HIS A 6 2.60 2.22 7.14
N THR A 7 1.61 2.23 6.25
CA THR A 7 0.39 3.00 6.43
C THR A 7 -0.79 2.07 6.35
N PHE A 8 -1.76 2.23 7.26
CA PHE A 8 -2.95 1.40 7.25
C PHE A 8 -4.19 2.20 7.62
N TRP A 9 -5.19 2.16 6.76
CA TRP A 9 -6.48 2.80 6.99
C TRP A 9 -7.55 1.71 7.05
N SER A 10 -8.33 1.67 8.12
CA SER A 10 -9.34 0.62 8.34
C SER A 10 -10.60 0.78 7.48
N VAL A 11 -10.81 1.98 6.92
CA VAL A 11 -12.06 2.42 6.27
C VAL A 11 -12.24 2.05 4.78
N PRO A 12 -11.25 1.54 3.99
CA PRO A 12 -11.49 1.13 2.61
C PRO A 12 -12.31 -0.15 2.44
N SER A 13 -12.79 -0.80 3.52
CA SER A 13 -13.62 -2.00 3.40
C SER A 13 -15.11 -1.67 3.45
N LEU A 14 -15.75 -1.69 2.27
CA LEU A 14 -17.22 -1.81 2.12
C LEU A 14 -17.77 -3.18 2.56
N GLY A 15 -17.05 -3.84 3.47
CA GLY A 15 -17.39 -5.08 4.14
C GLY A 15 -16.87 -5.02 5.58
N PRO A 16 -17.18 -6.00 6.44
CA PRO A 16 -16.82 -5.95 7.85
C PRO A 16 -15.30 -5.94 8.11
N TYR A 17 -14.47 -6.30 7.10
CA TYR A 17 -13.02 -6.52 7.18
C TYR A 17 -12.26 -5.90 6.01
N PRO A 18 -11.15 -5.17 6.24
CA PRO A 18 -10.24 -4.78 5.18
C PRO A 18 -9.34 -5.94 4.83
N ILE A 19 -9.74 -6.63 3.78
CA ILE A 19 -8.88 -7.63 3.16
C ILE A 19 -7.94 -6.99 2.15
N ALA A 20 -7.93 -5.67 1.91
CA ALA A 20 -6.93 -4.96 1.09
C ALA A 20 -6.53 -5.66 -0.24
N GLY A 21 -7.47 -6.29 -0.95
CA GLY A 21 -7.20 -7.06 -2.17
C GLY A 21 -6.74 -8.51 -1.96
N PHE A 22 -6.46 -8.91 -0.72
CA PHE A 22 -6.25 -10.30 -0.31
C PHE A 22 -7.55 -11.12 -0.37
N CYS A 23 -7.38 -12.42 -0.58
CA CYS A 23 -8.49 -13.38 -0.64
C CYS A 23 -9.14 -13.67 0.72
N SER A 24 -8.50 -13.33 1.83
CA SER A 24 -9.03 -13.52 3.19
C SER A 24 -8.35 -12.58 4.20
N TRP A 25 -9.01 -12.40 5.35
CA TRP A 25 -8.42 -11.69 6.49
C TRP A 25 -7.14 -12.36 6.99
N GLU A 26 -7.15 -13.69 7.05
CA GLU A 26 -5.98 -14.48 7.48
C GLU A 26 -4.77 -14.23 6.56
N ALA A 27 -5.00 -14.16 5.25
CA ALA A 27 -3.95 -13.85 4.28
C ALA A 27 -3.39 -12.43 4.49
N PHE A 28 -4.26 -11.44 4.70
CA PHE A 28 -3.85 -10.07 5.02
C PHE A 28 -3.04 -10.02 6.33
N ALA A 29 -3.56 -10.60 7.42
CA ALA A 29 -2.93 -10.60 8.73
C ALA A 29 -1.54 -11.21 8.70
N ARG A 30 -1.39 -12.35 8.02
CA ARG A 30 -0.09 -13.00 7.82
C ARG A 30 0.87 -12.12 7.04
N CYS A 31 0.40 -11.50 5.96
CA CYS A 31 1.23 -10.61 5.16
C CYS A 31 1.70 -9.39 5.98
N ALA A 32 0.79 -8.75 6.71
CA ALA A 32 1.09 -7.59 7.55
C ALA A 32 2.14 -7.89 8.63
N ILE A 33 2.01 -9.04 9.31
CA ILE A 33 3.00 -9.47 10.32
C ILE A 33 4.36 -9.74 9.68
N VAL A 34 4.38 -10.51 8.59
CA VAL A 34 5.62 -10.86 7.88
C VAL A 34 6.31 -9.60 7.37
N SER A 35 5.56 -8.69 6.73
CA SER A 35 6.07 -7.43 6.24
C SER A 35 6.68 -6.59 7.37
N CYS A 36 5.98 -6.45 8.51
CA CYS A 36 6.47 -5.70 9.67
C CYS A 36 7.77 -6.30 10.25
N VAL A 37 7.81 -7.62 10.49
CA VAL A 37 9.00 -8.30 11.03
C VAL A 37 10.19 -8.17 10.08
N LEU A 38 9.98 -8.37 8.79
CA LEU A 38 11.03 -8.24 7.79
C LEU A 38 11.54 -6.81 7.71
N LEU A 39 10.66 -5.82 7.72
CA LEU A 39 11.05 -4.41 7.70
C LEU A 39 11.96 -4.07 8.90
N ARG A 40 11.58 -4.48 10.11
CA ARG A 40 12.41 -4.27 11.32
C ARG A 40 13.75 -4.95 11.22
N ARG A 41 13.78 -6.19 10.73
CA ARG A 41 15.04 -6.94 10.61
C ARG A 41 15.99 -6.28 9.61
N ILE A 42 15.45 -5.85 8.48
CA ILE A 42 16.22 -5.37 7.35
C ILE A 42 16.70 -3.92 7.59
N GLU A 43 15.83 -3.07 8.14
CA GLU A 43 16.05 -1.64 8.30
C GLU A 43 16.36 -1.24 9.75
N GLY A 44 16.30 -2.18 10.69
CA GLY A 44 16.55 -1.99 12.12
C GLY A 44 15.37 -1.36 12.89
N SER A 45 14.36 -0.84 12.19
CA SER A 45 13.18 -0.24 12.81
C SER A 45 11.99 -0.17 11.84
N ALA A 46 10.77 -0.20 12.37
CA ALA A 46 9.55 -0.05 11.59
C ALA A 46 8.57 0.93 12.27
N ARG A 47 7.95 1.78 11.45
CA ARG A 47 6.92 2.72 11.87
C ARG A 47 5.58 2.34 11.25
N LEU A 48 4.50 2.53 12.00
CA LEU A 48 3.12 2.45 11.53
C LEU A 48 2.46 3.82 11.63
N VAL A 49 1.78 4.24 10.56
CA VAL A 49 0.79 5.34 10.61
C VAL A 49 -0.58 4.76 10.31
N ALA A 50 -1.50 4.83 11.27
CA ALA A 50 -2.83 4.21 11.12
C ALA A 50 -3.95 5.00 11.79
N ASP A 51 -5.19 4.72 11.42
CA ASP A 51 -6.35 5.15 12.20
C ASP A 51 -6.51 4.29 13.46
N ASP A 52 -7.39 4.71 14.38
CA ASP A 52 -7.55 4.04 15.68
C ASP A 52 -7.86 2.54 15.55
N ARG A 53 -8.77 2.21 14.63
CA ARG A 53 -9.16 0.82 14.36
C ARG A 53 -8.05 0.04 13.65
N GLY A 54 -7.28 0.67 12.78
CA GLY A 54 -6.12 0.07 12.15
C GLY A 54 -5.00 -0.24 13.14
N ALA A 55 -4.75 0.67 14.07
CA ALA A 55 -3.80 0.47 15.16
C ALA A 55 -4.27 -0.66 16.10
N GLU A 56 -5.56 -0.69 16.48
CA GLU A 56 -6.14 -1.79 17.26
C GLU A 56 -5.87 -3.14 16.59
N TRP A 57 -6.17 -3.26 15.29
CA TRP A 57 -5.96 -4.51 14.56
C TRP A 57 -4.50 -4.92 14.43
N LEU A 58 -3.63 -4.02 14.00
CA LEU A 58 -2.23 -4.37 13.74
C LEU A 58 -1.43 -4.52 15.03
N ILE A 59 -1.67 -3.68 16.03
CA ILE A 59 -0.89 -3.66 17.28
C ILE A 59 -1.51 -4.56 18.34
N ASP A 60 -2.74 -4.29 18.73
CA ASP A 60 -3.33 -4.95 19.90
C ASP A 60 -3.75 -6.38 19.58
N MET A 61 -4.30 -6.60 18.39
CA MET A 61 -4.82 -7.91 18.00
C MET A 61 -3.76 -8.80 17.35
N LEU A 62 -3.08 -8.32 16.31
CA LEU A 62 -2.05 -9.09 15.61
C LEU A 62 -0.71 -9.09 16.34
N GLY A 63 -0.43 -8.07 17.16
CA GLY A 63 0.85 -7.95 17.85
C GLY A 63 1.99 -7.50 16.94
N CYS A 64 1.72 -6.89 15.78
CA CYS A 64 2.77 -6.46 14.86
C CYS A 64 3.79 -5.57 15.60
N PRO A 65 5.08 -5.92 15.58
CA PRO A 65 6.02 -5.37 16.55
C PRO A 65 6.61 -4.01 16.15
N TYR A 66 5.79 -3.05 15.71
CA TYR A 66 6.27 -1.73 15.28
C TYR A 66 6.96 -0.98 16.43
N ASP A 67 8.07 -0.30 16.12
CA ASP A 67 8.84 0.47 17.10
C ASP A 67 8.23 1.86 17.36
N ARG A 68 7.40 2.34 16.42
CA ARG A 68 6.65 3.59 16.55
C ARG A 68 5.30 3.48 15.86
N VAL A 69 4.26 3.97 16.51
CA VAL A 69 2.90 4.06 15.96
C VAL A 69 2.43 5.50 16.07
N ASP A 70 2.11 6.11 14.93
CA ASP A 70 1.47 7.43 14.89
C ASP A 70 0.04 7.31 14.36
N LYS A 71 -0.82 8.23 14.78
CA LYS A 71 -2.20 8.28 14.30
C LYS A 71 -2.29 9.05 12.99
N LEU A 72 -3.14 8.58 12.08
CA LEU A 72 -3.63 9.39 10.96
C LEU A 72 -4.38 10.60 11.54
N THR A 73 -4.07 11.80 11.05
CA THR A 73 -4.73 13.04 11.49
C THR A 73 -6.17 13.09 10.98
N PRO A 74 -7.18 13.00 11.86
CA PRO A 74 -8.59 12.91 11.43
C PRO A 74 -9.03 14.11 10.58
N GLU A 75 -8.47 15.29 10.84
CA GLU A 75 -8.85 16.54 10.19
C GLU A 75 -8.51 16.55 8.70
N ARG A 76 -7.43 15.85 8.28
CA ARG A 76 -7.07 15.73 6.85
C ARG A 76 -7.91 14.67 6.13
N MET A 77 -8.48 13.74 6.88
CA MET A 77 -9.27 12.64 6.32
C MET A 77 -10.78 12.99 6.24
N ASP A 78 -11.19 14.15 6.76
CA ASP A 78 -12.59 14.60 6.70
C ASP A 78 -13.04 14.84 5.25
N GLY A 79 -14.21 14.30 4.90
CA GLY A 79 -14.75 14.35 3.55
C GLY A 79 -13.96 13.56 2.48
N VAL A 80 -12.94 12.77 2.88
CA VAL A 80 -12.23 11.87 1.95
C VAL A 80 -13.05 10.60 1.75
N HIS A 81 -13.23 10.20 0.49
CA HIS A 81 -13.95 8.97 0.18
C HIS A 81 -13.26 7.74 0.82
N PRO A 82 -13.98 6.87 1.55
CA PRO A 82 -13.43 5.71 2.25
C PRO A 82 -12.54 4.78 1.42
N ALA A 83 -12.85 4.61 0.13
CA ALA A 83 -12.09 3.74 -0.77
C ALA A 83 -10.79 4.37 -1.32
N LEU A 84 -10.47 5.61 -0.94
CA LEU A 84 -9.28 6.33 -1.39
C LEU A 84 -8.07 6.07 -0.47
N PHE A 85 -7.58 4.83 -0.44
CA PHE A 85 -6.45 4.42 0.40
C PHE A 85 -5.15 5.24 0.19
N ALA A 86 -4.94 5.81 -0.99
CA ALA A 86 -3.81 6.71 -1.27
C ALA A 86 -3.80 7.93 -0.33
N ALA A 87 -4.96 8.41 0.13
CA ALA A 87 -5.03 9.55 1.03
C ALA A 87 -4.39 9.28 2.38
N ALA A 88 -4.56 8.06 2.92
CA ALA A 88 -3.90 7.67 4.16
C ALA A 88 -2.38 7.57 4.00
N LYS A 89 -1.90 7.11 2.84
CA LYS A 89 -0.47 7.12 2.50
C LYS A 89 0.08 8.54 2.48
N VAL A 90 -0.55 9.44 1.72
CA VAL A 90 -0.12 10.83 1.59
C VAL A 90 -0.26 11.61 2.90
N ALA A 91 -1.26 11.32 3.72
CA ALA A 91 -1.37 11.89 5.07
C ALA A 91 -0.18 11.51 5.95
N ALA A 92 0.38 10.30 5.80
CA ALA A 92 1.56 9.87 6.54
C ALA A 92 2.84 10.58 6.07
N TYR A 93 2.88 11.04 4.82
CA TYR A 93 4.05 11.71 4.20
C TYR A 93 4.26 13.14 4.70
N ASP A 94 3.24 13.75 5.31
CA ASP A 94 3.31 15.09 5.90
C ASP A 94 4.29 15.18 7.10
N GLN A 95 4.91 14.07 7.50
CA GLN A 95 5.73 13.94 8.69
C GLN A 95 7.22 13.65 8.37
N ARG A 96 7.92 14.55 7.66
CA ARG A 96 9.39 14.52 7.36
C ARG A 96 9.84 13.23 6.60
N PRO A 97 11.10 13.08 6.09
CA PRO A 97 11.38 12.47 4.78
C PRO A 97 10.58 11.20 4.50
N VAL A 98 9.98 11.14 3.32
CA VAL A 98 9.04 10.06 3.00
C VAL A 98 9.83 8.79 2.78
N ARG A 99 9.62 7.79 3.63
CA ARG A 99 10.10 6.42 3.43
C ARG A 99 8.95 5.48 3.72
N HIS A 100 8.40 4.93 2.66
CA HIS A 100 7.17 4.19 2.70
C HIS A 100 7.32 2.86 1.96
N ILE A 101 6.68 1.86 2.54
CA ILE A 101 6.59 0.52 1.99
C ILE A 101 5.17 0.03 2.21
N ASP A 102 4.58 -0.55 1.17
CA ASP A 102 3.25 -1.12 1.26
C ASP A 102 3.24 -2.32 2.21
N ILE A 103 2.20 -2.42 3.02
CA ILE A 103 2.07 -3.48 4.03
C ILE A 103 1.95 -4.88 3.43
N ASP A 104 1.58 -4.96 2.15
CA ASP A 104 1.51 -6.19 1.36
C ASP A 104 2.81 -6.50 0.60
N PHE A 105 3.82 -5.64 0.73
CA PHE A 105 5.14 -5.87 0.19
C PHE A 105 6.01 -6.67 1.17
N ILE A 106 6.61 -7.75 0.67
CA ILE A 106 7.49 -8.64 1.43
C ILE A 106 8.92 -8.45 0.93
N ALA A 107 9.66 -7.56 1.60
CA ALA A 107 11.06 -7.30 1.29
C ALA A 107 11.94 -8.50 1.66
N ALA A 108 12.75 -9.00 0.73
CA ALA A 108 13.71 -10.08 0.98
C ALA A 108 15.15 -9.57 1.25
N GLN A 109 15.41 -8.30 0.96
CA GLN A 109 16.74 -7.69 0.95
C GLN A 109 16.63 -6.24 1.45
N LYS A 110 17.77 -5.65 1.83
CA LYS A 110 17.83 -4.24 2.20
C LYS A 110 17.18 -3.36 1.15
N LEU A 111 16.21 -2.57 1.59
CA LEU A 111 15.55 -1.62 0.73
C LEU A 111 16.54 -0.49 0.53
N ILE A 112 17.00 -0.39 -0.71
CA ILE A 112 17.85 0.66 -1.29
C ILE A 112 19.36 0.35 -1.34
N GLY A 113 19.87 0.39 -2.57
CA GLY A 113 21.24 0.81 -2.86
C GLY A 113 21.33 2.34 -2.73
N GLU A 114 22.05 2.81 -1.71
CA GLU A 114 22.45 4.21 -1.46
C GLU A 114 21.37 5.29 -1.75
N PRO A 115 20.38 5.50 -0.86
CA PRO A 115 19.38 6.59 -0.98
C PRO A 115 20.03 7.98 -1.08
N GLU A 116 21.24 8.10 -0.55
CA GLU A 116 22.04 9.33 -0.54
C GLU A 116 22.39 9.85 -1.96
N ARG A 117 22.21 9.04 -3.02
CA ARG A 117 22.46 9.45 -4.41
C ARG A 117 21.19 9.75 -5.24
N HIS A 118 20.00 9.45 -4.71
CA HIS A 118 18.77 9.47 -5.49
C HIS A 118 17.67 10.24 -4.73
N PRO A 119 17.22 11.42 -5.23
CA PRO A 119 16.27 12.28 -4.52
C PRO A 119 14.87 11.67 -4.39
N VAL A 120 14.48 10.82 -5.36
CA VAL A 120 13.24 10.04 -5.35
C VAL A 120 13.54 8.63 -5.84
N VAL A 121 13.10 7.63 -5.07
CA VAL A 121 13.33 6.21 -5.33
C VAL A 121 12.00 5.48 -5.25
N VAL A 122 11.62 4.74 -6.30
CA VAL A 122 10.33 4.04 -6.39
C VAL A 122 10.46 2.61 -6.88
N SER A 123 9.70 1.68 -6.34
CA SER A 123 9.56 0.35 -6.91
C SER A 123 8.34 0.31 -7.82
N ASN A 124 8.48 0.55 -9.12
CA ASN A 124 7.45 0.06 -10.06
C ASN A 124 7.47 -1.46 -9.93
N LEU A 125 6.39 -2.13 -9.56
CA LEU A 125 6.31 -3.61 -9.51
C LEU A 125 5.46 -4.25 -10.61
N GLU A 126 4.77 -3.46 -11.42
CA GLU A 126 3.91 -3.98 -12.47
C GLU A 126 4.52 -3.64 -13.83
N GLY A 127 4.93 -4.68 -14.57
CA GLY A 127 5.62 -4.53 -15.84
C GLY A 127 4.83 -3.77 -16.92
N PRO A 128 5.51 -3.26 -17.97
CA PRO A 128 4.93 -2.37 -18.99
C PRO A 128 3.88 -3.01 -19.92
N GLY A 129 3.51 -4.28 -19.71
CA GLY A 129 2.73 -5.07 -20.67
C GLY A 129 1.24 -5.27 -20.35
N SER A 130 0.82 -5.16 -19.08
CA SER A 130 -0.56 -5.43 -18.63
C SER A 130 -1.27 -4.23 -18.00
N VAL A 131 -0.55 -3.13 -17.86
CA VAL A 131 -0.85 -2.08 -16.87
C VAL A 131 -1.08 -0.72 -17.52
N THR A 132 -0.62 -0.54 -18.75
CA THR A 132 -0.80 0.67 -19.56
C THR A 132 -2.28 0.95 -19.83
N SER A 133 -3.06 -0.04 -20.25
CA SER A 133 -4.48 0.17 -20.61
C SER A 133 -5.39 0.45 -19.42
N ILE A 134 -5.11 -0.15 -18.25
CA ILE A 134 -5.90 0.04 -17.03
C ILE A 134 -5.68 1.45 -16.48
N TYR A 135 -4.44 1.90 -16.40
CA TYR A 135 -4.13 3.25 -15.92
C TYR A 135 -4.48 4.34 -16.94
N GLU A 136 -4.38 4.08 -18.25
CA GLU A 136 -4.85 5.01 -19.29
C GLU A 136 -6.30 5.45 -19.06
N SER A 137 -7.19 4.50 -18.72
CA SER A 137 -8.60 4.81 -18.45
C SER A 137 -8.80 5.70 -17.21
N GLY A 138 -8.01 5.49 -16.15
CA GLY A 138 -8.06 6.31 -14.95
C GLY A 138 -7.48 7.71 -15.16
N ILE A 139 -6.39 7.80 -15.92
CA ILE A 139 -5.78 9.07 -16.28
C ILE A 139 -6.76 9.89 -17.14
N GLN A 140 -7.34 9.27 -18.18
CA GLN A 140 -8.32 9.94 -19.03
C GLN A 140 -9.52 10.44 -18.22
N PHE A 141 -9.98 9.65 -17.25
CA PHE A 141 -11.04 10.09 -16.35
C PHE A 141 -10.66 11.31 -15.51
N MET A 142 -9.44 11.33 -14.94
CA MET A 142 -8.96 12.49 -14.20
C MET A 142 -8.95 13.72 -15.11
N ILE A 143 -8.41 13.61 -16.34
CA ILE A 143 -8.40 14.71 -17.33
C ILE A 143 -9.82 15.20 -17.64
N ASP A 144 -10.77 14.29 -17.85
CA ASP A 144 -12.12 14.63 -18.29
C ASP A 144 -13.01 15.20 -17.19
N ARG A 145 -12.79 14.80 -15.93
CA ARG A 145 -13.74 15.04 -14.83
C ARG A 145 -13.22 15.90 -13.72
N PHE A 146 -11.90 15.96 -13.54
CA PHE A 146 -11.32 16.75 -12.46
C PHE A 146 -11.14 18.19 -12.94
N ASP A 147 -11.39 19.12 -12.05
CA ASP A 147 -10.80 20.44 -12.14
C ASP A 147 -9.32 20.33 -11.78
N LEU A 148 -8.48 20.44 -12.82
CA LEU A 148 -7.03 20.33 -12.76
C LEU A 148 -6.33 21.72 -12.75
N SER A 149 -7.10 22.82 -12.73
CA SER A 149 -6.52 24.17 -12.68
C SER A 149 -5.56 24.32 -11.51
N ASP A 150 -4.45 25.05 -11.67
CA ASP A 150 -3.45 25.28 -10.61
C ASP A 150 -2.80 24.00 -10.01
N THR A 151 -2.88 22.88 -10.72
CA THR A 151 -2.20 21.63 -10.35
C THR A 151 -1.10 21.28 -11.36
N SER A 152 -0.18 20.39 -10.98
CA SER A 152 0.81 19.81 -11.91
C SER A 152 0.15 19.00 -13.03
N TRP A 153 -1.16 18.77 -12.94
CA TRP A 153 -1.96 18.12 -13.97
C TRP A 153 -2.45 19.07 -15.07
N ALA A 154 -2.33 20.39 -14.88
CA ALA A 154 -2.80 21.36 -15.84
C ALA A 154 -2.04 21.25 -17.18
N GLY A 155 -2.77 21.04 -18.28
CA GLY A 155 -2.20 21.04 -19.63
C GLY A 155 -1.42 19.77 -20.00
N ILE A 156 -1.63 18.66 -19.28
CA ILE A 156 -1.02 17.37 -19.61
C ILE A 156 -1.54 16.84 -20.95
N ASP A 157 -0.61 16.38 -21.78
CA ASP A 157 -0.89 15.48 -22.91
C ASP A 157 -0.68 14.03 -22.46
N MET A 158 -1.66 13.16 -22.75
CA MET A 158 -1.59 11.72 -22.49
C MET A 158 -0.34 11.07 -23.09
N ASN A 159 0.12 11.57 -24.24
CA ASN A 159 1.29 11.03 -24.95
C ASN A 159 2.62 11.36 -24.25
N ASP A 160 2.61 12.34 -23.34
CA ASP A 160 3.79 12.80 -22.61
C ASP A 160 3.90 12.17 -21.22
N LEU A 161 2.99 11.25 -20.87
CA LEU A 161 2.96 10.65 -19.55
C LEU A 161 4.01 9.53 -19.41
N PRO A 162 4.74 9.50 -18.29
CA PRO A 162 5.57 8.34 -17.98
C PRO A 162 4.67 7.11 -17.80
N SER A 163 5.16 5.94 -18.22
CA SER A 163 4.44 4.68 -18.04
C SER A 163 4.09 4.49 -16.56
N PRO A 164 2.80 4.48 -16.18
CA PRO A 164 2.41 4.22 -14.81
C PRO A 164 2.79 2.79 -14.42
N GLY A 165 3.19 2.61 -13.17
CA GLY A 165 3.46 1.31 -12.56
C GLY A 165 3.25 1.40 -11.06
N ASN A 166 2.80 0.30 -10.45
CA ASN A 166 2.43 0.31 -9.05
C ASN A 166 3.66 0.53 -8.14
N VAL A 167 3.61 1.54 -7.28
CA VAL A 167 4.70 1.93 -6.37
C VAL A 167 4.49 1.31 -4.99
N ALA A 168 5.10 0.15 -4.75
CA ALA A 168 5.04 -0.54 -3.46
C ALA A 168 6.11 -0.09 -2.45
N VAL A 169 7.13 0.63 -2.93
CA VAL A 169 8.22 1.18 -2.11
C VAL A 169 8.52 2.57 -2.62
N LEU A 170 8.51 3.56 -1.73
CA LEU A 170 8.73 4.98 -2.04
C LEU A 170 9.71 5.60 -1.04
N SER A 171 10.74 6.27 -1.54
CA SER A 171 11.60 7.14 -0.75
C SER A 171 11.71 8.51 -1.42
N ILE A 172 11.37 9.59 -0.71
CA ILE A 172 11.52 10.98 -1.15
C ILE A 172 12.43 11.69 -0.16
N GLU A 173 13.66 11.97 -0.59
CA GLU A 173 14.67 12.68 0.19
C GLU A 173 14.69 14.19 -0.15
N ASP A 174 14.22 14.59 -1.35
CA ASP A 174 14.03 16.00 -1.70
C ASP A 174 12.75 16.54 -1.05
N GLN A 175 12.90 17.34 0.00
CA GLN A 175 11.77 17.92 0.74
C GLN A 175 10.85 18.77 -0.14
N ARG A 176 11.37 19.43 -1.19
CA ARG A 176 10.52 20.22 -2.10
C ARG A 176 9.58 19.32 -2.87
N VAL A 177 10.05 18.15 -3.31
CA VAL A 177 9.21 17.15 -3.96
C VAL A 177 8.18 16.62 -2.98
N ALA A 178 8.57 16.29 -1.74
CA ALA A 178 7.64 15.79 -0.74
C ALA A 178 6.52 16.80 -0.43
N ASP A 179 6.88 18.06 -0.19
CA ASP A 179 5.93 19.13 0.13
C ASP A 179 4.98 19.39 -1.04
N GLU A 180 5.53 19.49 -2.26
CA GLU A 180 4.74 19.75 -3.46
C GLU A 180 3.85 18.57 -3.83
N TYR A 181 4.33 17.34 -3.68
CA TYR A 181 3.55 16.12 -3.89
C TYR A 181 2.35 16.06 -2.94
N VAL A 182 2.58 16.26 -1.64
CA VAL A 182 1.52 16.29 -0.63
C VAL A 182 0.53 17.41 -0.97
N ARG A 183 1.01 18.62 -1.28
CA ARG A 183 0.16 19.77 -1.63
C ARG A 183 -0.71 19.48 -2.85
N GLN A 184 -0.14 18.96 -3.93
CA GLN A 184 -0.83 18.66 -5.18
C GLN A 184 -1.91 17.59 -4.99
N PHE A 185 -1.59 16.52 -4.26
CA PHE A 185 -2.55 15.48 -3.93
C PHE A 185 -3.77 16.05 -3.18
N TRP A 186 -3.54 16.84 -2.13
CA TRP A 186 -4.62 17.45 -1.35
C TRP A 186 -5.39 18.51 -2.11
N LEU A 187 -4.75 19.23 -3.05
CA LEU A 187 -5.47 20.13 -3.96
C LEU A 187 -6.43 19.38 -4.88
N LEU A 188 -6.01 18.24 -5.42
CA LEU A 188 -6.84 17.43 -6.30
C LEU A 188 -8.08 16.93 -5.56
N ILE A 189 -7.92 16.34 -4.38
CA ILE A 189 -9.04 15.72 -3.66
C ILE A 189 -9.80 16.70 -2.74
N GLY A 190 -9.24 17.89 -2.51
CA GLY A 190 -9.83 18.95 -1.70
C GLY A 190 -10.92 19.76 -2.43
N ARG A 191 -11.03 19.63 -3.76
CA ARG A 191 -12.05 20.32 -4.56
C ARG A 191 -13.37 19.58 -4.52
N GLU A 192 -14.45 20.32 -4.32
CA GLU A 192 -15.80 19.74 -4.24
C GLU A 192 -16.17 18.98 -5.52
N GLN A 193 -15.86 19.54 -6.69
CA GLN A 193 -16.11 18.87 -7.97
C GLN A 193 -15.34 17.55 -8.08
N ASN A 194 -14.07 17.54 -7.68
CA ASN A 194 -13.21 16.36 -7.78
C ASN A 194 -13.66 15.29 -6.77
N ARG A 195 -14.08 15.67 -5.56
CA ARG A 195 -14.71 14.74 -4.60
C ARG A 195 -15.95 14.08 -5.20
N LYS A 196 -16.87 14.87 -5.78
CA LYS A 196 -18.07 14.33 -6.45
C LYS A 196 -17.71 13.39 -7.60
N ALA A 197 -16.67 13.69 -8.37
CA ALA A 197 -16.19 12.81 -9.43
C ALA A 197 -15.64 11.50 -8.85
N ILE A 198 -14.83 11.56 -7.79
CA ILE A 198 -14.29 10.40 -7.07
C ILE A 198 -15.43 9.53 -6.53
N ASP A 199 -16.40 10.12 -5.83
CA ASP A 199 -17.56 9.41 -5.27
C ASP A 199 -18.35 8.74 -6.40
N SER A 200 -18.66 9.49 -7.47
CA SER A 200 -19.37 8.95 -8.63
C SER A 200 -18.63 7.79 -9.29
N TRP A 201 -17.30 7.84 -9.36
CA TRP A 201 -16.48 6.77 -9.93
C TRP A 201 -16.56 5.50 -9.09
N PHE A 202 -16.49 5.64 -7.76
CA PHE A 202 -16.62 4.49 -6.86
C PHE A 202 -18.04 3.90 -6.85
N ASP A 203 -19.08 4.72 -7.03
CA ASP A 203 -20.48 4.30 -6.99
C ASP A 203 -20.97 3.60 -8.28
N HIS A 204 -20.40 3.95 -9.45
CA HIS A 204 -20.92 3.52 -10.77
C HIS A 204 -20.07 2.43 -11.46
N ALA A 205 -19.00 1.98 -10.80
CA ALA A 205 -18.08 0.99 -11.33
C ALA A 205 -18.68 -0.43 -11.32
N VAL A 206 -18.93 -1.00 -12.51
CA VAL A 206 -19.39 -2.39 -12.70
C VAL A 206 -18.34 -3.41 -12.22
N ASP A 207 -17.05 -3.06 -12.29
CA ASP A 207 -15.94 -3.80 -11.68
C ASP A 207 -15.28 -2.95 -10.60
N ILE A 208 -15.82 -3.07 -9.39
CA ILE A 208 -15.48 -2.26 -8.22
C ILE A 208 -13.98 -2.38 -7.85
N HIS A 209 -13.34 -3.51 -8.09
CA HIS A 209 -11.94 -3.74 -7.70
C HIS A 209 -10.92 -3.05 -8.62
N MET A 210 -11.06 -3.19 -9.95
CA MET A 210 -10.17 -2.52 -10.90
C MET A 210 -10.25 -1.00 -10.75
N ASN A 211 -11.45 -0.45 -10.61
CA ASN A 211 -11.66 1.00 -10.54
C ASN A 211 -11.05 1.65 -9.29
N ARG A 212 -10.95 0.91 -8.18
CA ARG A 212 -10.33 1.40 -6.94
C ARG A 212 -8.83 1.47 -7.02
N THR A 213 -8.20 0.39 -7.47
CA THR A 213 -6.74 0.36 -7.64
C THR A 213 -6.32 1.43 -8.63
N THR A 214 -7.01 1.54 -9.78
CA THR A 214 -6.69 2.51 -10.82
C THR A 214 -6.70 3.95 -10.30
N ILE A 215 -7.79 4.43 -9.71
CA ILE A 215 -7.87 5.84 -9.29
C ILE A 215 -6.89 6.18 -8.17
N ASN A 216 -6.64 5.24 -7.24
CA ASN A 216 -5.65 5.42 -6.19
C ASN A 216 -4.22 5.47 -6.74
N CYS A 217 -3.87 4.55 -7.64
CA CYS A 217 -2.56 4.55 -8.30
C CYS A 217 -2.37 5.82 -9.14
N CYS A 218 -3.38 6.25 -9.91
CA CYS A 218 -3.31 7.50 -10.66
C CYS A 218 -3.09 8.71 -9.74
N LEU A 219 -3.91 8.87 -8.69
CA LEU A 219 -3.79 9.98 -7.75
C LEU A 219 -2.45 9.99 -6.99
N GLU A 220 -1.95 8.83 -6.59
CA GLU A 220 -0.68 8.71 -5.87
C GLU A 220 0.52 8.88 -6.83
N GLN A 221 0.64 7.98 -7.81
CA GLN A 221 1.86 7.76 -8.58
C GLN A 221 2.03 8.77 -9.70
N MET A 222 0.95 9.13 -10.39
CA MET A 222 1.03 10.13 -11.46
C MET A 222 1.23 11.52 -10.87
N THR A 223 0.57 11.86 -9.76
CA THR A 223 0.83 13.14 -9.07
C THR A 223 2.30 13.26 -8.67
N LEU A 224 2.90 12.21 -8.08
CA LEU A 224 4.34 12.21 -7.78
C LEU A 224 5.20 12.40 -9.04
N ALA A 225 4.89 11.67 -10.12
CA ALA A 225 5.65 11.76 -11.38
C ALA A 225 5.60 13.14 -12.01
N LEU A 226 4.43 13.79 -11.99
CA LEU A 226 4.22 15.12 -12.53
C LEU A 226 4.93 16.18 -11.69
N VAL A 227 4.88 16.08 -10.36
CA VAL A 227 5.64 16.96 -9.46
C VAL A 227 7.14 16.82 -9.71
N CYS A 228 7.65 15.59 -9.87
CA CYS A 228 9.04 15.36 -10.20
C CYS A 228 9.43 16.01 -11.53
N ARG A 229 8.59 15.87 -12.57
CA ARG A 229 8.79 16.53 -13.87
C ARG A 229 8.81 18.06 -13.74
N GLU A 230 7.83 18.64 -13.07
CA GLU A 230 7.70 20.09 -12.88
C GLU A 230 8.92 20.67 -12.15
N LEU A 231 9.40 19.97 -11.11
CA LEU A 231 10.56 20.39 -10.32
C LEU A 231 11.92 20.00 -10.94
N GLY A 232 11.92 19.30 -12.08
CA GLY A 232 13.14 18.83 -12.74
C GLY A 232 13.92 17.79 -11.92
N VAL A 233 13.23 16.98 -11.12
CA VAL A 233 13.81 15.94 -10.26
C VAL A 233 13.62 14.57 -10.89
N ALA A 234 14.72 13.81 -11.01
CA ALA A 234 14.67 12.47 -11.58
C ALA A 234 14.11 11.45 -10.58
N MET A 235 13.14 10.65 -11.03
CA MET A 235 12.69 9.46 -10.32
C MET A 235 13.59 8.28 -10.68
N THR A 236 14.11 7.58 -9.67
CA THR A 236 14.95 6.39 -9.86
C THR A 236 14.17 5.13 -9.52
N PRO A 237 14.00 4.18 -10.44
CA PRO A 237 13.42 2.89 -10.09
C PRO A 237 14.38 2.11 -9.18
N ILE A 238 13.86 1.51 -8.10
CA ILE A 238 14.61 0.64 -7.17
C ILE A 238 15.19 -0.56 -7.90
N PHE A 239 14.45 -1.08 -8.87
CA PHE A 239 14.83 -2.23 -9.67
C PHE A 239 15.21 -1.79 -11.08
N LYS A 240 16.43 -2.16 -11.53
CA LYS A 240 16.84 -1.94 -12.92
C LYS A 240 16.06 -2.89 -13.83
N ARG A 241 15.69 -2.40 -15.02
CA ARG A 241 14.88 -3.11 -16.03
C ARG A 241 15.40 -4.53 -16.34
N ASP A 242 16.71 -4.74 -16.29
CA ASP A 242 17.35 -6.02 -16.63
C ASP A 242 17.16 -7.11 -15.56
N ASN A 243 16.77 -6.75 -14.33
CA ASN A 243 16.49 -7.69 -13.22
C ASN A 243 15.00 -7.69 -12.82
N TYR A 244 14.17 -6.98 -13.58
CA TYR A 244 12.78 -6.71 -13.20
C TYR A 244 11.94 -7.98 -13.15
N THR A 245 12.04 -8.80 -14.20
CA THR A 245 11.34 -10.08 -14.30
C THR A 245 11.75 -11.02 -13.15
N ASP A 246 13.03 -11.05 -12.78
CA ASP A 246 13.52 -11.95 -11.74
C ASP A 246 13.01 -11.54 -10.34
N ILE A 247 12.94 -10.24 -10.05
CA ILE A 247 12.49 -9.71 -8.75
C ILE A 247 10.97 -9.75 -8.63
N GLU A 248 10.24 -9.37 -9.69
CA GLU A 248 8.78 -9.48 -9.75
C GLU A 248 8.37 -10.96 -9.61
N GLN A 249 9.02 -11.86 -10.34
CA GLN A 249 8.81 -13.29 -10.21
C GLN A 249 9.19 -13.80 -8.82
N GLU A 250 10.26 -13.30 -8.18
CA GLU A 250 10.62 -13.69 -6.82
C GLU A 250 9.57 -13.25 -5.78
N VAL A 251 9.09 -12.01 -5.89
CA VAL A 251 8.04 -11.46 -5.01
C VAL A 251 6.73 -12.24 -5.20
N GLU A 252 6.31 -12.44 -6.44
CA GLU A 252 5.08 -13.19 -6.76
C GLU A 252 5.21 -14.67 -6.40
N ASP A 253 6.35 -15.32 -6.65
CA ASP A 253 6.62 -16.70 -6.20
C ASP A 253 6.51 -16.80 -4.68
N ARG A 254 7.00 -15.81 -3.95
CA ARG A 254 6.91 -15.79 -2.47
C ARG A 254 5.47 -15.59 -2.02
N LYS A 255 4.73 -14.64 -2.61
CA LYS A 255 3.29 -14.46 -2.34
C LYS A 255 2.52 -15.75 -2.64
N LEU A 256 2.73 -16.36 -3.80
CA LEU A 256 2.09 -17.62 -4.21
C LEU A 256 2.48 -18.78 -3.29
N LYS A 257 3.75 -18.89 -2.89
CA LYS A 257 4.19 -19.88 -1.89
C LYS A 257 3.47 -19.67 -0.56
N ILE A 258 3.35 -18.43 -0.08
CA ILE A 258 2.62 -18.09 1.14
C ILE A 258 1.14 -18.49 1.00
N VAL A 259 0.47 -18.12 -0.10
CA VAL A 259 -0.93 -18.47 -0.39
C VAL A 259 -1.14 -19.99 -0.49
N HIS A 260 -0.23 -20.70 -1.16
CA HIS A 260 -0.30 -22.15 -1.28
C HIS A 260 -0.15 -22.85 0.08
N LEU A 261 0.76 -22.36 0.92
CA LEU A 261 0.95 -22.86 2.27
C LEU A 261 -0.25 -22.55 3.19
N ILE A 262 -0.89 -21.38 3.04
CA ILE A 262 -2.15 -21.05 3.71
C ILE A 262 -3.20 -22.13 3.37
N ARG A 263 -3.40 -22.40 2.07
CA ARG A 263 -4.39 -23.39 1.60
C ARG A 263 -4.10 -24.82 2.05
N ASN A 264 -2.84 -25.22 2.10
CA ASN A 264 -2.48 -26.57 2.57
C ASN A 264 -2.62 -26.72 4.09
N LYS A 265 -2.44 -25.64 4.87
CA LYS A 265 -2.78 -25.62 6.32
C LYS A 265 -4.29 -25.80 6.51
N GLU A 266 -5.11 -25.06 5.77
CA GLU A 266 -6.57 -25.17 5.81
C GLU A 266 -7.09 -26.58 5.50
N ARG A 267 -6.35 -27.34 4.68
CA ARG A 267 -6.65 -28.74 4.34
C ARG A 267 -6.13 -29.77 5.35
N GLY A 268 -5.43 -29.34 6.40
CA GLY A 268 -4.78 -30.24 7.36
C GLY A 268 -3.59 -31.01 6.80
N GLU A 269 -3.05 -30.58 5.65
CA GLU A 269 -1.99 -31.28 4.90
C GLU A 269 -0.58 -30.91 5.36
N LEU A 270 -0.45 -29.96 6.29
CA LEU A 270 0.84 -29.50 6.84
C LEU A 270 0.91 -29.73 8.35
N ALA A 271 1.68 -30.74 8.76
CA ALA A 271 2.14 -30.87 10.15
C ALA A 271 3.34 -29.93 10.36
N GLY A 272 3.11 -28.70 10.82
CA GLY A 272 4.17 -27.76 11.22
C GLY A 272 4.06 -26.31 10.77
N GLY A 273 2.96 -25.91 10.10
CA GLY A 273 2.63 -24.51 9.85
C GLY A 273 3.53 -23.76 8.85
N TRP A 274 2.97 -22.70 8.26
CA TRP A 274 3.66 -21.67 7.46
C TRP A 274 4.93 -21.10 8.16
N LEU A 275 4.98 -21.19 9.50
CA LEU A 275 6.14 -20.86 10.33
C LEU A 275 7.37 -21.70 10.04
N ASN A 276 7.26 -22.98 9.68
CA ASN A 276 8.46 -23.77 9.34
C ASN A 276 9.11 -23.29 8.03
N LEU A 277 8.35 -22.69 7.11
CA LEU A 277 8.91 -22.00 5.94
C LEU A 277 9.51 -20.65 6.33
N LEU A 278 8.87 -19.86 7.19
CA LEU A 278 9.48 -18.62 7.68
C LEU A 278 10.75 -18.90 8.49
N ARG A 279 10.75 -19.94 9.31
CA ARG A 279 11.94 -20.41 10.05
C ARG A 279 13.04 -20.90 9.11
N SER A 280 12.69 -21.53 7.98
CA SER A 280 13.67 -22.03 7.00
C SER A 280 14.19 -20.96 6.04
N GLN A 281 13.38 -19.94 5.71
CA GLN A 281 13.79 -18.81 4.86
C GLN A 281 14.39 -17.64 5.64
N PHE A 282 14.00 -17.46 6.90
CA PHE A 282 14.37 -16.29 7.71
C PHE A 282 15.13 -16.62 8.99
N ALA A 283 15.52 -17.88 9.22
CA ALA A 283 16.18 -18.37 10.46
C ALA A 283 15.29 -18.19 11.70
N ALA A 284 15.20 -19.25 12.51
CA ALA A 284 14.38 -19.40 13.72
C ALA A 284 14.16 -18.11 14.53
N ASP A 285 13.09 -17.38 14.22
CA ASP A 285 12.66 -16.24 15.01
C ASP A 285 11.55 -16.67 15.97
N ALA A 286 11.83 -16.52 17.27
CA ALA A 286 10.87 -16.83 18.32
C ALA A 286 9.67 -15.87 18.29
N GLU A 287 9.82 -14.65 17.76
CA GLU A 287 8.75 -13.65 17.68
C GLU A 287 7.61 -14.14 16.77
N LEU A 288 7.91 -14.65 15.57
CA LEU A 288 6.90 -15.11 14.61
C LEU A 288 6.02 -16.25 15.16
N SER A 289 6.57 -17.10 16.02
CA SER A 289 5.85 -18.25 16.57
C SER A 289 4.74 -17.85 17.55
N GLN A 290 4.89 -16.73 18.24
CA GLN A 290 3.89 -16.21 19.19
C GLN A 290 2.69 -15.57 18.50
N HIS A 291 2.81 -15.23 17.22
CA HIS A 291 1.74 -14.60 16.45
C HIS A 291 0.75 -15.59 15.85
N GLU A 292 1.07 -16.89 15.76
CA GLU A 292 0.16 -17.88 15.15
C GLU A 292 -1.13 -18.06 15.96
N GLU A 293 -1.02 -18.23 17.28
CA GLU A 293 -2.18 -18.33 18.17
C GLU A 293 -3.05 -17.07 18.11
N ARG A 294 -2.41 -15.89 17.97
CA ARG A 294 -3.11 -14.60 17.85
C ARG A 294 -3.84 -14.46 16.53
N ILE A 295 -3.21 -14.83 15.41
CA ILE A 295 -3.85 -14.84 14.09
C ILE A 295 -5.05 -15.77 14.11
N GLU A 296 -4.89 -16.99 14.62
CA GLU A 296 -5.96 -17.99 14.63
C GLU A 296 -7.12 -17.58 15.54
N SER A 297 -6.84 -17.09 16.75
CA SER A 297 -7.85 -16.55 17.66
C SER A 297 -8.57 -15.35 17.04
N PHE A 298 -7.87 -14.49 16.31
CA PHE A 298 -8.48 -13.32 15.70
C PHE A 298 -9.31 -13.68 14.47
N SER A 299 -8.82 -14.56 13.59
CA SER A 299 -9.59 -15.09 12.46
C SER A 299 -10.91 -15.71 12.93
N GLN A 300 -10.88 -16.55 13.96
CA GLN A 300 -12.10 -17.14 14.56
C GLN A 300 -13.06 -16.07 15.10
N MET A 301 -12.53 -15.04 15.77
CA MET A 301 -13.33 -13.93 16.29
C MET A 301 -14.01 -13.16 15.14
N MET A 302 -13.30 -12.93 14.04
CA MET A 302 -13.83 -12.26 12.85
C MET A 302 -14.86 -13.12 12.13
N GLU A 303 -14.64 -14.42 11.96
CA GLU A 303 -15.64 -15.33 11.42
C GLU A 303 -16.93 -15.32 12.25
N ALA A 304 -16.80 -15.44 13.58
CA ALA A 304 -17.95 -15.39 14.49
C ALA A 304 -18.72 -14.06 14.41
N LYS A 305 -18.01 -12.92 14.31
CA LYS A 305 -18.64 -11.60 14.14
C LYS A 305 -19.35 -11.48 12.78
N HIS A 306 -18.79 -12.06 11.73
CA HIS A 306 -19.41 -12.07 10.40
C HIS A 306 -20.69 -12.89 10.40
N SER A 307 -20.65 -14.11 10.94
CA SER A 307 -21.83 -14.99 11.06
C SER A 307 -22.96 -14.30 11.82
N ARG A 308 -22.68 -13.67 12.97
CA ARG A 308 -23.69 -12.93 13.73
C ARG A 308 -24.29 -11.75 12.97
N MET A 309 -23.48 -11.06 12.15
CA MET A 309 -23.95 -9.95 11.33
C MET A 309 -24.87 -10.45 10.21
N MET A 310 -24.51 -11.56 9.57
CA MET A 310 -25.32 -12.20 8.52
C MET A 310 -26.64 -12.79 9.07
N GLU A 311 -26.65 -13.27 10.31
CA GLU A 311 -27.87 -13.73 11.00
C GLU A 311 -28.84 -12.60 11.37
N ALA A 312 -28.33 -11.37 11.51
CA ALA A 312 -29.11 -10.20 11.91
C ALA A 312 -29.70 -9.41 10.71
N MET A 313 -29.35 -9.77 9.48
CA MET A 313 -29.83 -9.17 8.23
C MET A 313 -30.95 -10.00 7.61
#